data_AF-A0A9E3JZP7-F1
#
_entry.id   AF-A0A9E3JZP7-F1
#
_cell.length_a   1.000
_cell.length_b   1.000
_cell.length_c   1.000
_cell.angle_alpha   90.00
_cell.angle_beta   90.00
_cell.angle_gamma   90.00
#
_symmetry.space_group_name_H-M   'P 1'
#
loop_
_entity.id
_entity.type
_entity.pdbx_description
1 polymer ?
#
loop_
_entity_poly.entity_id
_entity_poly.type
_entity_poly.pdbx_seq_one_letter_code
_entity_poly.pdbx_strand_id
1 'polypeptide(L)'
;MVKLQGSVPTTFADMRSLGPAPADERCDITVLVRRRAPLAPHALETMPGQRRYLTRAEFAARHGASDADLDAVAAFAHQAGLVVVERRPAARSIVLSG
;
A
#
# COMPACT_ATOMS: atom_id res chain seq x y z
N MET A 1 5.49 18.68 6.09
CA MET A 1 4.45 17.62 6.16
C MET A 1 3.70 17.60 4.83
N VAL A 2 3.61 16.45 4.16
CA VAL A 2 2.92 16.31 2.87
C VAL A 2 1.56 15.66 3.10
N LYS A 3 0.49 16.27 2.59
CA LYS A 3 -0.87 15.72 2.70
C LYS A 3 -1.09 14.65 1.64
N LEU A 4 -1.51 13.45 2.06
CA LEU A 4 -1.94 12.41 1.15
C LEU A 4 -3.40 12.65 0.76
N GLN A 5 -3.69 12.71 -0.54
CA GLN A 5 -5.07 12.88 -1.00
C GLN A 5 -5.92 11.68 -0.57
N GLY A 6 -7.11 11.94 -0.03
CA GLY A 6 -8.01 10.90 0.49
C GLY A 6 -7.67 10.42 1.92
N SER A 7 -6.69 11.01 2.60
CA SER A 7 -6.32 10.60 3.97
C SER A 7 -7.21 11.16 5.08
N VAL A 8 -8.18 12.01 4.75
CA VAL A 8 -9.11 12.58 5.75
C VAL A 8 -10.26 11.58 5.92
N PRO A 9 -10.48 11.04 7.12
CA PRO A 9 -11.60 10.13 7.36
C PRO A 9 -12.93 10.80 7.04
N THR A 10 -13.84 10.07 6.40
CA THR A 10 -15.23 10.51 6.28
C THR A 10 -15.90 10.38 7.64
N THR A 11 -16.38 11.49 8.20
CA THR A 11 -17.15 11.49 9.44
C THR A 11 -18.51 10.84 9.20
N PHE A 12 -18.93 9.91 10.08
CA PHE A 12 -20.29 9.35 10.09
C PHE A 12 -21.01 9.69 11.39
N ALA A 13 -22.34 9.65 11.39
CA ALA A 13 -23.20 10.29 12.39
C ALA A 13 -22.90 9.91 13.85
N ASP A 14 -22.49 8.66 14.10
CA ASP A 14 -22.25 8.15 15.44
C ASP A 14 -20.77 8.21 15.87
N MET A 15 -19.92 8.86 15.08
CA MET A 15 -18.48 8.94 15.36
C MET A 15 -18.23 9.97 16.48
N ARG A 16 -17.76 9.49 17.63
CA ARG A 16 -17.34 10.33 18.76
C ARG A 16 -15.91 9.99 19.19
N SER A 17 -15.12 11.00 19.52
CA SER A 17 -13.79 10.80 20.09
C SER A 17 -13.91 10.19 21.50
N LEU A 18 -13.09 9.17 21.78
CA LEU A 18 -12.99 8.54 23.11
C LEU A 18 -11.76 9.01 23.91
N GLY A 19 -11.00 9.96 23.35
CA GLY A 19 -9.71 10.39 23.89
C GLY A 19 -8.53 9.88 23.06
N PRO A 20 -7.30 10.25 23.44
CA PRO A 20 -6.09 9.80 22.76
C PRO A 20 -5.83 8.30 23.00
N ALA A 21 -5.24 7.63 22.02
CA ALA A 21 -4.69 6.30 22.23
C ALA A 21 -3.51 6.36 23.23
N PRO A 22 -3.29 5.33 24.06
CA PRO A 22 -2.08 5.20 24.87
C PRO A 22 -0.80 5.31 24.04
N ALA A 23 0.24 5.93 24.62
CA ALA A 23 1.48 6.20 23.91
C ALA A 23 2.32 4.96 23.61
N ASP A 24 2.06 3.86 24.32
CA ASP A 24 2.71 2.55 24.20
C ASP A 24 1.83 1.53 23.46
N GLU A 25 0.66 1.93 22.97
CA GLU A 25 -0.19 1.07 22.17
C GLU A 25 0.44 0.84 20.79
N ARG A 26 0.74 -0.43 20.50
CA ARG A 26 1.31 -0.82 19.22
C ARG A 26 0.25 -0.79 18.12
N CYS A 27 0.57 -0.11 17.02
CA CYS A 27 -0.30 -0.04 15.85
C CYS A 27 0.39 -0.60 14.60
N ASP A 28 -0.41 -1.19 13.70
CA ASP A 28 0.07 -1.68 12.41
C ASP A 28 -0.45 -0.80 11.28
N ILE A 29 0.46 -0.35 10.42
CA ILE A 29 0.18 0.55 9.30
C ILE A 29 0.54 -0.17 8.01
N THR A 30 -0.43 -0.38 7.13
CA THR A 30 -0.17 -0.85 5.77
C THR A 30 0.03 0.35 4.84
N VAL A 31 1.24 0.51 4.32
CA VAL A 31 1.57 1.55 3.36
C VAL A 31 1.46 1.00 1.94
N LEU A 32 0.65 1.63 1.10
CA LEU A 32 0.53 1.30 -0.32
C LEU A 32 1.52 2.13 -1.15
N VAL A 33 2.37 1.45 -1.89
CA VAL A 33 3.44 2.04 -2.70
C VAL A 33 3.01 2.17 -4.15
N ARG A 34 3.61 3.14 -4.85
CA ARG A 34 3.41 3.29 -6.30
C ARG A 34 3.82 2.00 -7.04
N ARG A 35 3.16 1.75 -8.17
CA ARG A 35 3.50 0.66 -9.08
C ARG A 35 4.66 1.05 -10.00
N ARG A 36 5.46 0.08 -10.42
CA ARG A 36 6.53 0.25 -11.43
C ARG A 36 5.98 0.74 -12.78
N ALA A 37 4.90 0.14 -13.26
CA ALA A 37 4.26 0.52 -14.52
C ALA A 37 2.73 0.64 -14.37
N PRO A 38 2.07 1.60 -15.06
CA PRO A 38 0.62 1.74 -15.06
C PRO A 38 -0.05 0.44 -15.52
N LEU A 39 -1.28 0.22 -15.04
CA LEU A 39 -2.09 -0.87 -15.61
C LEU A 39 -2.73 -0.31 -16.88
N ALA A 40 -2.59 -1.04 -17.98
CA ALA A 40 -3.39 -0.76 -19.16
C ALA A 40 -4.88 -0.92 -18.79
N PRO A 41 -5.78 -0.11 -19.37
CA PRO A 41 -7.22 -0.35 -19.25
C PRO A 41 -7.49 -1.80 -19.63
N HIS A 42 -8.32 -2.49 -18.86
CA HIS A 42 -8.75 -3.83 -19.25
C HIS A 42 -9.47 -3.72 -20.59
N ALA A 43 -8.96 -4.42 -21.60
CA ALA A 43 -9.65 -4.62 -22.87
C ALA A 43 -10.86 -5.53 -22.62
N LEU A 44 -11.95 -4.93 -22.15
CA LEU A 44 -13.23 -5.62 -21.97
C LEU A 44 -13.78 -6.11 -23.31
N GLU A 45 -13.30 -5.54 -24.41
CA GLU A 45 -13.68 -5.88 -25.79
C GLU A 45 -13.22 -7.27 -26.23
N THR A 46 -12.17 -7.85 -25.62
CA THR A 46 -11.74 -9.20 -25.96
C THR A 46 -12.61 -10.23 -25.24
N MET A 47 -13.14 -11.22 -25.96
CA MET A 47 -13.89 -12.33 -25.37
C MET A 47 -13.04 -13.08 -24.32
N PRO A 48 -13.60 -13.52 -23.18
CA PRO A 48 -12.83 -14.15 -22.11
C PRO A 48 -11.89 -15.28 -22.55
N GLY A 49 -12.34 -16.16 -23.46
CA GLY A 49 -11.53 -17.27 -23.99
C GLY A 49 -10.38 -16.88 -24.91
N GLN A 50 -10.34 -15.61 -25.36
CA GLN A 50 -9.28 -15.07 -26.23
C GLN A 50 -8.32 -14.15 -25.48
N ARG A 51 -8.56 -13.92 -24.17
CA ARG A 51 -7.72 -13.06 -23.35
C ARG A 51 -6.41 -13.76 -23.00
N ARG A 52 -5.33 -12.98 -23.00
CA ARG A 52 -4.04 -13.40 -22.44
C ARG A 52 -3.93 -12.86 -21.02
N TYR A 53 -3.91 -13.76 -20.05
CA TYR A 53 -3.78 -13.41 -18.64
C TYR A 53 -2.31 -13.47 -18.21
N LEU A 54 -1.92 -12.53 -17.35
CA LEU A 54 -0.61 -12.60 -16.69
C LEU A 54 -0.66 -13.61 -15.57
N THR A 55 0.42 -14.38 -15.44
CA THR A 55 0.68 -15.11 -14.20
C THR A 55 0.93 -14.13 -13.05
N ARG A 56 0.79 -14.61 -11.81
CA ARG A 56 1.08 -13.80 -10.61
C ARG A 56 2.51 -13.26 -10.61
N ALA A 57 3.48 -14.06 -11.05
CA ALA A 57 4.89 -13.66 -11.14
C ALA A 57 5.11 -12.56 -12.20
N GLU A 58 4.52 -12.71 -13.38
CA GLU A 58 4.61 -11.68 -14.42
C GLU A 58 3.93 -10.38 -13.99
N PHE A 59 2.78 -10.46 -13.32
CA PHE A 59 2.12 -9.28 -12.78
C PHE A 59 2.98 -8.58 -11.73
N ALA A 60 3.56 -9.34 -10.79
CA ALA A 60 4.44 -8.80 -9.76
C ALA A 60 5.67 -8.10 -10.38
N ALA A 61 6.31 -8.73 -11.37
CA ALA A 61 7.47 -8.17 -12.05
C ALA A 61 7.13 -6.89 -12.84
N ARG A 62 6.00 -6.86 -13.54
CA ARG A 62 5.61 -5.74 -14.42
C ARG A 62 4.95 -4.58 -13.66
N HIS A 63 4.11 -4.88 -12.67
CA HIS A 63 3.20 -3.92 -12.04
C HIS A 63 3.31 -3.86 -10.51
N GLY A 64 4.18 -4.65 -9.89
CA GLY A 64 4.47 -4.57 -8.46
C GLY A 64 5.17 -3.26 -8.05
N ALA A 65 5.49 -3.15 -6.77
CA ALA A 65 6.31 -2.05 -6.24
C ALA A 65 7.77 -2.27 -6.63
N SER A 66 8.53 -1.17 -6.75
CA SER A 66 9.97 -1.27 -6.91
C SER A 66 10.68 -1.51 -5.60
N ASP A 67 11.79 -2.24 -5.63
CA ASP A 67 12.60 -2.48 -4.42
C ASP A 67 13.13 -1.15 -3.88
N ALA A 68 13.54 -0.25 -4.78
CA ALA A 68 13.93 1.12 -4.43
C ALA A 68 12.83 1.90 -3.70
N ASP A 69 11.57 1.79 -4.15
CA ASP A 69 10.46 2.46 -3.47
C ASP A 69 10.15 1.82 -2.11
N LEU A 70 10.23 0.49 -2.00
CA LEU A 70 10.03 -0.23 -0.73
C LEU A 70 11.15 0.10 0.28
N ASP A 71 12.38 0.22 -0.17
CA ASP A 71 13.53 0.60 0.64
C ASP A 71 13.44 2.05 1.11
N ALA A 72 12.97 2.97 0.26
CA ALA A 72 12.71 4.34 0.65
C ALA A 72 11.66 4.43 1.78
N VAL A 73 10.58 3.65 1.69
CA VAL A 73 9.56 3.59 2.76
C VAL A 73 10.12 2.96 4.03
N ALA A 74 10.91 1.90 3.93
CA ALA A 74 11.54 1.27 5.08
C ALA A 74 12.52 2.22 5.79
N ALA A 75 13.34 2.95 5.05
CA ALA A 75 14.26 3.94 5.61
C ALA A 75 13.49 5.06 6.34
N PHE A 76 12.41 5.56 5.74
CA PHE A 76 11.52 6.52 6.37
C PHE A 76 10.90 5.97 7.67
N ALA A 77 10.42 4.72 7.65
CA ALA A 77 9.83 4.06 8.81
C ALA A 77 10.84 3.95 9.97
N HIS A 78 12.07 3.51 9.69
CA HIS A 78 13.12 3.40 10.68
C HIS A 78 13.49 4.76 11.31
N GLN A 79 13.53 5.83 10.53
CA GLN A 79 13.75 7.19 11.04
C GLN A 79 12.61 7.67 11.95
N ALA A 80 11.40 7.15 11.74
CA ALA A 80 10.22 7.43 12.57
C ALA A 80 10.08 6.48 13.78
N GLY A 81 11.04 5.58 14.01
CA GLY A 81 10.99 4.61 15.11
C GLY A 81 10.09 3.39 14.83
N LEU A 82 9.60 3.23 13.60
CA LEU A 82 8.78 2.10 13.18
C LEU A 82 9.65 0.97 12.65
N VAL A 83 9.13 -0.26 12.73
CA VAL A 83 9.76 -1.47 12.18
C VAL A 83 8.98 -2.00 10.99
N VAL A 84 9.69 -2.59 10.02
CA VAL A 84 9.07 -3.31 8.90
C VAL A 84 8.71 -4.72 9.35
N VAL A 85 7.42 -5.04 9.35
CA VAL A 85 6.91 -6.37 9.68
C VAL A 85 6.80 -7.24 8.44
N GLU A 86 6.39 -6.64 7.31
CA GLU A 86 6.16 -7.40 6.09
C GLU A 86 6.38 -6.55 4.83
N ARG A 87 6.94 -7.17 3.78
CA ARG A 87 7.04 -6.57 2.44
C ARG A 87 6.32 -7.45 1.43
N ARG A 88 5.40 -6.87 0.66
CA ARG A 88 4.64 -7.54 -0.41
C ARG A 88 4.78 -6.78 -1.73
N PRO A 89 5.88 -6.99 -2.49
CA PRO A 89 6.12 -6.27 -3.75
C PRO A 89 4.99 -6.44 -4.76
N ALA A 90 4.44 -7.65 -4.89
CA ALA A 90 3.33 -7.96 -5.80
C ALA A 90 2.04 -7.19 -5.46
N ALA A 91 1.74 -7.02 -4.16
CA ALA A 91 0.58 -6.27 -3.67
C ALA A 91 0.85 -4.76 -3.57
N ARG A 92 2.12 -4.34 -3.77
CA ARG A 92 2.60 -2.99 -3.59
C ARG A 92 2.40 -2.48 -2.16
N SER A 93 2.54 -3.35 -1.18
CA SER A 93 2.36 -2.97 0.23
C SER A 93 3.57 -3.32 1.08
N ILE A 94 3.76 -2.52 2.11
CA ILE A 94 4.71 -2.75 3.20
C ILE A 94 3.97 -2.49 4.51
N VAL A 95 4.10 -3.41 5.46
CA VAL A 95 3.46 -3.31 6.77
C VAL A 95 4.51 -2.82 7.76
N LEU A 96 4.18 -1.73 8.43
CA LEU A 96 4.97 -1.08 9.45
C LEU A 96 4.29 -1.25 10.80
N SER A 97 5.07 -1.23 11.87
CA SER A 97 4.55 -1.40 13.22
C SER A 97 5.38 -0.61 14.22
N GLY A 98 4.74 -0.12 15.28
CA GLY A 98 5.37 0.61 16.36
C GLY A 98 4.36 1.39 17.20
#